data_AF-A0A521V3G3-F1
#
_entry.id   AF-A0A521V3G3-F1
#
_cell.length_a   1.000
_cell.length_b   1.000
_cell.length_c   1.000
_cell.angle_alpha   90.00
_cell.angle_beta   90.00
_cell.angle_gamma   90.00
#
_symmetry.space_group_name_H-M   'P 1'
#
loop_
_entity.id
_entity.type
_entity.pdbx_description
1 polymer ?
#
loop_
_entity_poly.entity_id
_entity_poly.type
_entity_poly.pdbx_seq_one_letter_code
_entity_poly.pdbx_strand_id
1 'polypeptide(L)'
;MSRGRNPPWLLPTSLAIALLLGLLPLPAWLQPFRPYWLALVLVYWLIEAPERVGLGVAFVVGLIADIAFGSLLGEQALRLTVMAFIVQRFRAQLRFFPVSQQALAIAGLLLNDRVISAAAHLALGEPQLPPAFWWAPLVGMLLWAPVFLLLDRLRLGGRG
;
A
#
# COMPACT_ATOMS: atom_id res chain seq x y z
N MET A 1 19.67 24.08 7.05
CA MET A 1 18.35 23.41 7.10
C MET A 1 18.56 21.97 7.54
N SER A 2 18.37 21.68 8.83
CA SER A 2 18.51 20.31 9.36
C SER A 2 17.44 19.43 8.71
N ARG A 3 17.85 18.51 7.84
CA ARG A 3 16.97 17.46 7.30
C ARG A 3 16.56 16.60 8.49
N GLY A 4 15.38 16.85 9.06
CA GLY A 4 14.84 16.07 10.16
C GLY A 4 14.83 14.59 9.78
N ARG A 5 15.77 13.82 10.35
CA ARG A 5 15.94 12.40 10.05
C ARG A 5 14.68 11.67 10.49
N ASN A 6 14.00 11.02 9.54
CA ASN A 6 12.92 10.09 9.87
C ASN A 6 13.52 8.97 10.76
N PRO A 7 12.84 8.53 11.83
CA PRO A 7 13.32 7.42 12.64
C PRO A 7 13.57 6.20 11.73
N PRO A 8 14.82 5.67 11.67
CA PRO A 8 15.18 4.69 10.65
C PRO A 8 14.39 3.38 10.80
N TRP A 9 13.96 3.06 12.02
CA TRP A 9 13.21 1.87 12.41
C TRP A 9 11.72 1.91 12.03
N LEU A 10 11.12 3.09 11.86
CA LEU A 10 9.66 3.24 11.69
C LEU A 10 9.16 2.68 10.35
N LEU A 11 9.97 2.82 9.29
CA LEU A 11 9.66 2.27 7.97
C LEU A 11 9.58 0.74 8.00
N PRO A 12 10.63 -0.02 8.40
CA PRO A 12 10.55 -1.48 8.38
C PRO A 12 9.50 -2.02 9.37
N THR A 13 9.32 -1.41 10.55
CA THR A 13 8.28 -1.84 11.50
C THR A 13 6.88 -1.61 10.97
N SER A 14 6.58 -0.44 10.37
CA SER A 14 5.26 -0.19 9.79
C SER A 14 4.95 -1.13 8.61
N LEU A 15 5.92 -1.45 7.76
CA LEU A 15 5.75 -2.45 6.69
C LEU A 15 5.53 -3.86 7.25
N ALA A 16 6.26 -4.26 8.28
CA ALA A 16 6.08 -5.55 8.94
C ALA A 16 4.68 -5.65 9.59
N ILE A 17 4.23 -4.61 10.30
CA ILE A 17 2.88 -4.54 10.86
C ILE A 17 1.83 -4.63 9.75
N ALA A 18 2.02 -3.94 8.63
CA ALA A 18 1.09 -3.98 7.50
C ALA A 18 0.97 -5.38 6.89
N LEU A 19 2.09 -6.12 6.76
CA LEU A 19 2.10 -7.53 6.36
C LEU A 19 1.31 -8.39 7.34
N LEU A 20 1.59 -8.25 8.64
CA LEU A 20 0.91 -9.01 9.70
C LEU A 20 -0.60 -8.74 9.71
N LEU A 21 -1.02 -7.48 9.57
CA LEU A 21 -2.44 -7.10 9.46
C LEU A 21 -3.12 -7.75 8.25
N GLY A 22 -2.39 -7.90 7.13
CA GLY A 22 -2.89 -8.62 5.95
C GLY A 22 -3.07 -10.11 6.19
N LEU A 23 -2.24 -10.72 7.04
CA LEU A 23 -2.28 -12.16 7.37
C LEU A 23 -3.35 -12.50 8.41
N LEU A 24 -3.90 -11.50 9.12
CA LEU A 24 -4.92 -11.76 10.13
C LEU A 24 -6.11 -12.52 9.54
N PRO A 25 -6.50 -13.67 10.14
CA PRO A 25 -7.65 -14.42 9.67
C PRO A 25 -8.90 -13.57 9.90
N LEU A 26 -9.62 -13.28 8.82
CA LEU A 26 -10.89 -12.56 8.88
C LEU A 26 -12.06 -13.54 8.73
N PRO A 27 -13.17 -13.32 9.45
CA PRO A 27 -14.43 -14.01 9.19
C PRO A 27 -14.79 -13.93 7.70
N ALA A 28 -15.41 -14.99 7.16
CA ALA A 28 -15.68 -15.11 5.72
C ALA A 28 -16.40 -13.88 5.12
N TRP A 29 -17.32 -13.27 5.87
CA TRP A 29 -18.06 -12.08 5.44
C TRP A 29 -17.21 -10.79 5.38
N LEU A 30 -16.10 -10.72 6.11
CA LEU A 30 -15.15 -9.59 6.10
C LEU A 30 -14.03 -9.74 5.06
N GLN A 31 -13.75 -10.96 4.60
CA GLN A 31 -12.65 -11.22 3.67
C GLN A 31 -12.70 -10.35 2.39
N PRO A 32 -13.86 -10.10 1.75
CA PRO A 32 -13.93 -9.25 0.56
C PRO A 32 -13.58 -7.78 0.81
N PHE A 33 -13.68 -7.34 2.07
CA PHE A 33 -13.39 -5.98 2.50
C PHE A 33 -11.96 -5.83 3.03
N ARG A 34 -11.13 -6.87 2.97
CA ARG A 34 -9.74 -6.83 3.45
C ARG A 34 -8.97 -5.73 2.71
N PRO A 35 -8.53 -4.67 3.40
CA PRO A 35 -7.80 -3.59 2.76
C PRO A 35 -6.38 -4.03 2.44
N TYR A 36 -5.79 -3.40 1.43
CA TYR A 36 -4.39 -3.65 1.08
C TYR A 36 -3.45 -2.84 1.99
N TRP A 37 -3.32 -3.27 3.25
CA TRP A 37 -2.54 -2.58 4.29
C TRP A 37 -1.12 -2.22 3.83
N LEU A 38 -0.44 -3.18 3.19
CA LEU A 38 0.93 -2.99 2.72
C LEU A 38 1.03 -1.87 1.70
N ALA A 39 0.08 -1.78 0.76
CA ALA A 39 0.01 -0.69 -0.20
C ALA A 39 -0.22 0.65 0.50
N LEU A 40 -1.16 0.74 1.47
CA LEU A 40 -1.42 2.00 2.20
C LEU A 40 -0.15 2.52 2.88
N VAL A 41 0.56 1.65 3.60
CA VAL A 41 1.81 2.03 4.29
C VAL A 41 2.92 2.37 3.30
N LEU A 42 3.08 1.60 2.23
CA LEU A 42 4.10 1.87 1.21
C LEU A 42 3.86 3.23 0.51
N VAL A 43 2.60 3.53 0.15
CA VAL A 43 2.23 4.78 -0.51
C VAL A 43 2.49 5.98 0.40
N TYR A 44 2.21 5.88 1.71
CA TYR A 44 2.59 6.90 2.68
C TYR A 44 4.10 7.20 2.60
N TRP A 45 4.94 6.16 2.65
CA TRP A 45 6.40 6.35 2.60
C TRP A 45 6.90 6.88 1.27
N LEU A 46 6.30 6.48 0.15
CA LEU A 46 6.60 7.02 -1.18
C LEU A 46 6.31 8.52 -1.27
N ILE A 47 5.23 8.99 -0.62
CA ILE A 47 4.91 10.42 -0.55
C ILE A 47 5.84 11.14 0.41
N GLU A 48 6.03 10.63 1.63
CA GLU A 48 6.64 11.39 2.72
C GLU A 48 8.16 11.25 2.83
N ALA A 49 8.74 10.15 2.34
CA ALA A 49 10.18 9.85 2.40
C ALA A 49 10.67 9.15 1.12
N PRO A 50 10.52 9.77 -0.08
CA PRO A 50 10.89 9.18 -1.37
C PRO A 50 12.38 8.82 -1.45
N GLU A 51 13.24 9.45 -0.66
CA GLU A 51 14.66 9.15 -0.58
C GLU A 51 14.96 7.78 0.05
N ARG A 52 14.00 7.17 0.75
CA ARG A 52 14.14 5.85 1.41
C ARG A 52 13.36 4.74 0.71
N VAL A 53 12.33 5.09 -0.06
CA VAL A 53 11.44 4.13 -0.72
C VAL A 53 11.29 4.49 -2.19
N GLY A 54 11.62 3.54 -3.05
CA GLY A 54 11.42 3.64 -4.50
C GLY A 54 10.93 2.30 -5.08
N LEU A 55 11.05 2.13 -6.39
CA LEU A 55 10.55 0.95 -7.11
C LEU A 55 11.18 -0.35 -6.61
N GLY A 56 12.49 -0.38 -6.37
CA GLY A 56 13.18 -1.57 -5.88
C GLY A 56 12.70 -2.03 -4.50
N VAL A 57 12.43 -1.09 -3.59
CA VAL A 57 11.86 -1.41 -2.27
C VAL A 57 10.44 -1.96 -2.42
N ALA A 58 9.60 -1.34 -3.25
CA ALA A 58 8.26 -1.81 -3.55
C ALA A 58 8.26 -3.26 -4.10
N PHE A 59 9.17 -3.54 -5.03
CA PHE A 59 9.34 -4.87 -5.62
C PHE A 59 9.75 -5.91 -4.58
N VAL A 60 10.81 -5.65 -3.80
CA VAL A 60 11.31 -6.58 -2.77
C VAL A 60 10.26 -6.83 -1.69
N VAL A 61 9.57 -5.78 -1.23
CA VAL A 61 8.48 -5.91 -0.25
C VAL A 61 7.32 -6.71 -0.83
N GLY A 62 7.01 -6.55 -2.12
CA GLY A 62 6.01 -7.37 -2.80
C GLY A 62 6.42 -8.83 -2.93
N LEU A 63 7.69 -9.14 -3.23
CA LEU A 63 8.17 -10.52 -3.23
C LEU A 63 8.07 -11.17 -1.85
N ILE A 64 8.39 -10.43 -0.78
CA ILE A 64 8.18 -10.91 0.60
C ILE A 64 6.69 -11.19 0.84
N ALA A 65 5.81 -10.30 0.36
CA ALA A 65 4.37 -10.49 0.46
C ALA A 65 3.92 -11.73 -0.31
N ASP A 66 4.44 -11.98 -1.52
CA ASP A 66 4.11 -13.17 -2.30
C ASP A 66 4.39 -14.46 -1.52
N ILE A 67 5.58 -14.54 -0.91
CA ILE A 67 5.97 -15.67 -0.06
C ILE A 67 5.07 -15.77 1.19
N ALA A 68 4.79 -14.65 1.84
CA ALA A 68 4.02 -14.63 3.08
C ALA A 68 2.55 -15.00 2.89
N PHE A 69 1.93 -14.56 1.79
CA PHE A 69 0.53 -14.83 1.48
C PHE A 69 0.31 -16.12 0.70
N GLY A 70 1.39 -16.76 0.21
CA GLY A 70 1.29 -17.92 -0.67
C GLY A 70 0.62 -17.59 -2.01
N SER A 71 0.75 -16.34 -2.47
CA SER A 71 0.28 -15.94 -3.80
C SER A 71 1.29 -16.33 -4.88
N LEU A 72 0.90 -16.14 -6.14
CA LEU A 72 1.82 -16.32 -7.26
C LEU A 72 3.06 -15.43 -7.08
N LEU A 73 4.24 -16.04 -7.16
CA LEU A 73 5.50 -15.31 -7.01
C LEU A 73 5.62 -14.20 -8.07
N GLY A 74 5.71 -12.95 -7.62
CA GLY A 74 5.80 -11.77 -8.46
C GLY A 74 4.49 -11.01 -8.65
N GLU A 75 3.34 -11.53 -8.22
CA GLU A 75 2.05 -10.85 -8.38
C GLU A 75 1.98 -9.57 -7.53
N GLN A 76 2.27 -9.69 -6.23
CA GLN A 76 2.28 -8.55 -5.32
C GLN A 76 3.45 -7.61 -5.65
N ALA A 77 4.60 -8.18 -6.04
CA ALA A 77 5.74 -7.41 -6.50
C ALA A 77 5.40 -6.51 -7.69
N LEU A 78 4.72 -7.05 -8.72
CA LEU A 78 4.26 -6.29 -9.88
C LEU A 78 3.29 -5.18 -9.47
N ARG A 79 2.25 -5.54 -8.72
CA ARG A 79 1.19 -4.61 -8.30
C ARG A 79 1.73 -3.44 -7.48
N LEU A 80 2.58 -3.70 -6.49
CA LEU A 80 3.21 -2.65 -5.68
C LEU A 80 4.21 -1.81 -6.48
N THR A 81 4.94 -2.41 -7.42
CA THR A 81 5.90 -1.68 -8.26
C THR A 81 5.18 -0.70 -9.19
N VAL A 82 4.11 -1.13 -9.86
CA VAL A 82 3.30 -0.25 -10.72
C VAL A 82 2.67 0.88 -9.89
N MET A 83 2.12 0.55 -8.72
CA MET A 83 1.59 1.56 -7.82
C MET A 83 2.66 2.57 -7.37
N ALA A 84 3.85 2.08 -7.01
CA ALA A 84 4.97 2.92 -6.62
C ALA A 84 5.46 3.83 -7.75
N PHE A 85 5.41 3.35 -8.99
CA PHE A 85 5.70 4.16 -10.17
C PHE A 85 4.70 5.31 -10.34
N ILE A 86 3.40 5.02 -10.28
CA ILE A 86 2.35 6.04 -10.41
C ILE A 86 2.46 7.07 -9.29
N VAL A 87 2.62 6.63 -8.04
CA VAL A 87 2.76 7.54 -6.88
C VAL A 87 3.97 8.44 -7.05
N GLN A 88 5.13 7.91 -7.43
CA GLN A 88 6.33 8.74 -7.63
C GLN A 88 6.14 9.73 -8.77
N ARG A 89 5.48 9.34 -9.85
CA ARG A 89 5.18 10.22 -11.00
C ARG A 89 4.31 11.41 -10.62
N PHE A 90 3.32 11.20 -9.74
CA PHE A 90 2.37 12.21 -9.27
C PHE A 90 2.64 12.70 -7.84
N ARG A 91 3.83 12.43 -7.31
CA ARG A 91 4.15 12.67 -5.89
C ARG A 91 4.00 14.14 -5.52
N ALA A 92 4.46 15.03 -6.40
CA ALA A 92 4.39 16.47 -6.17
C ALA A 92 2.94 16.91 -5.94
N GLN A 93 2.00 16.45 -6.76
CA GLN A 93 0.58 16.75 -6.63
C GLN A 93 0.00 16.14 -5.34
N LEU A 94 0.24 14.84 -5.12
CA LEU A 94 -0.28 14.11 -3.97
C LEU A 94 0.12 14.75 -2.63
N ARG A 95 1.35 15.26 -2.53
CA ARG A 95 1.85 15.91 -1.31
C ARG A 95 1.11 17.21 -0.95
N PHE A 96 0.56 17.92 -1.94
CA PHE A 96 -0.20 19.15 -1.71
C PHE A 96 -1.70 18.93 -1.57
N PHE A 97 -2.19 17.72 -1.86
CA PHE A 97 -3.61 17.40 -1.66
C PHE A 97 -3.93 17.32 -0.16
N PRO A 98 -5.08 17.86 0.29
CA PRO A 98 -5.58 17.56 1.62
C PRO A 98 -5.84 16.06 1.75
N VAL A 99 -5.80 15.55 2.98
CA VAL A 99 -5.92 14.10 3.27
C VAL A 99 -7.17 13.47 2.64
N SER A 100 -8.27 14.21 2.55
CA SER A 100 -9.51 13.77 1.88
C SER A 100 -9.33 13.57 0.36
N GLN A 101 -8.65 14.48 -0.32
CA GLN A 101 -8.35 14.33 -1.76
C GLN A 101 -7.30 13.26 -2.00
N GLN A 102 -6.30 13.12 -1.11
CA GLN A 102 -5.39 11.99 -1.15
C GLN A 102 -6.15 10.66 -1.04
N ALA A 103 -7.13 10.55 -0.14
CA ALA A 103 -7.94 9.34 0.00
C ALA A 103 -8.61 8.93 -1.31
N LEU A 104 -9.18 9.89 -2.06
CA LEU A 104 -9.74 9.64 -3.39
C LEU A 104 -8.67 9.14 -4.39
N ALA A 105 -7.47 9.73 -4.37
CA ALA A 105 -6.37 9.26 -5.20
C ALA A 105 -5.94 7.83 -4.82
N ILE A 106 -5.89 7.51 -3.52
CA ILE A 106 -5.62 6.15 -3.02
C ILE A 106 -6.70 5.17 -3.50
N ALA A 107 -7.97 5.56 -3.49
CA ALA A 107 -9.05 4.73 -4.02
C ALA A 107 -8.78 4.35 -5.49
N GLY A 108 -8.39 5.33 -6.32
CA GLY A 108 -8.01 5.10 -7.72
C GLY A 108 -6.79 4.19 -7.88
N LEU A 109 -5.76 4.36 -7.06
CA LEU A 109 -4.56 3.49 -7.05
C LEU A 109 -4.91 2.06 -6.65
N LEU A 110 -5.73 1.88 -5.62
CA LEU A 110 -6.18 0.56 -5.18
C LEU A 110 -7.13 -0.11 -6.19
N LEU A 111 -7.89 0.67 -6.94
CA LEU A 111 -8.69 0.14 -8.05
C LEU A 111 -7.78 -0.31 -9.20
N ASN A 112 -6.77 0.49 -9.57
CA ASN A 112 -5.77 0.11 -10.56
C ASN A 112 -5.04 -1.18 -10.18
N ASP A 113 -4.71 -1.34 -8.90
CA ASP A 113 -4.18 -2.59 -8.33
C ASP A 113 -5.08 -3.81 -8.59
N ARG A 114 -6.41 -3.68 -8.43
CA ARG A 114 -7.36 -4.76 -8.76
C ARG A 114 -7.33 -5.11 -10.24
N VAL A 115 -7.26 -4.11 -11.11
CA VAL A 115 -7.18 -4.32 -12.56
C VAL A 115 -5.92 -5.08 -12.93
N ILE A 116 -4.77 -4.73 -12.33
CA ILE A 116 -3.50 -5.43 -12.57
C ILE A 116 -3.56 -6.89 -12.09
N SER A 117 -4.10 -7.14 -10.89
CA SER A 117 -4.28 -8.50 -10.36
C SER A 117 -5.20 -9.33 -11.27
N ALA A 118 -6.36 -8.78 -11.66
CA ALA A 118 -7.30 -9.47 -12.55
C ALA A 118 -6.68 -9.78 -13.93
N ALA A 119 -5.89 -8.83 -14.48
CA ALA A 119 -5.18 -9.02 -15.73
C ALA A 119 -4.08 -10.11 -15.62
N ALA A 120 -3.34 -10.14 -14.51
CA ALA A 120 -2.34 -11.17 -14.25
C ALA A 120 -2.99 -12.56 -14.16
N HIS A 121 -4.09 -12.68 -13.40
CA HIS A 121 -4.84 -13.94 -13.30
C HIS A 121 -5.38 -14.39 -14.67
N LEU A 122 -5.91 -13.45 -15.46
CA LEU A 122 -6.41 -13.74 -16.79
C LEU A 122 -5.30 -14.25 -17.73
N ALA A 123 -4.14 -13.60 -17.70
CA ALA A 123 -3.01 -13.95 -18.56
C ALA A 123 -2.41 -15.33 -18.22
N LEU A 124 -2.51 -15.76 -16.96
CA LEU A 124 -1.94 -17.00 -16.47
C LEU A 124 -2.97 -18.15 -16.38
N GLY A 125 -4.23 -17.89 -16.71
CA GLY A 125 -5.30 -18.87 -16.62
C GLY A 125 -5.71 -19.21 -15.17
N GLU A 126 -5.38 -18.35 -14.21
CA GLU A 126 -5.76 -18.51 -12.81
C GLU A 126 -7.24 -18.14 -12.59
N PRO A 127 -7.92 -18.73 -11.59
CA PRO A 127 -9.27 -18.34 -11.23
C PRO A 127 -9.36 -16.84 -10.92
N GLN A 128 -10.40 -16.20 -11.45
CA GLN A 128 -10.68 -14.80 -11.18
C GLN A 128 -11.13 -14.60 -9.74
N LEU A 129 -10.78 -13.43 -9.18
CA LEU A 129 -11.18 -13.05 -7.83
C LEU A 129 -12.71 -12.83 -7.78
N PRO A 130 -13.37 -13.17 -6.65
CA PRO A 130 -14.80 -12.94 -6.49
C PRO A 130 -15.19 -11.47 -6.71
N PRO A 131 -16.37 -11.16 -7.26
CA PRO A 131 -16.82 -9.79 -7.49
C PRO A 131 -16.79 -8.90 -6.23
N ALA A 132 -16.99 -9.51 -5.06
CA ALA A 132 -16.94 -8.79 -3.79
C ALA A 132 -15.55 -8.20 -3.46
N PHE A 133 -14.47 -8.69 -4.08
CA PHE A 133 -13.11 -8.19 -3.87
C PHE A 133 -12.89 -6.76 -4.39
N TRP A 134 -13.78 -6.27 -5.26
CA TRP A 134 -13.79 -4.90 -5.77
C TRP A 134 -14.25 -3.87 -4.74
N TRP A 135 -14.77 -4.29 -3.58
CA TRP A 135 -15.11 -3.40 -2.47
C TRP A 135 -13.90 -2.98 -1.63
N ALA A 136 -12.85 -3.81 -1.57
CA ALA A 136 -11.68 -3.54 -0.74
C ALA A 136 -10.95 -2.20 -1.04
N PRO A 137 -10.86 -1.68 -2.28
CA PRO A 137 -10.35 -0.33 -2.54
C PRO A 137 -11.09 0.77 -1.78
N LEU A 138 -12.41 0.66 -1.61
CA LEU A 138 -13.21 1.63 -0.85
C LEU A 138 -12.91 1.56 0.64
N VAL A 139 -12.66 0.38 1.18
CA VAL A 139 -12.20 0.23 2.57
C VAL A 139 -10.81 0.85 2.73
N GLY A 140 -9.91 0.63 1.78
CA GLY A 140 -8.59 1.26 1.77
C GLY A 140 -8.64 2.79 1.67
N MET A 141 -9.57 3.34 0.88
CA MET A 141 -9.85 4.78 0.81
C MET A 141 -10.23 5.34 2.19
N LEU A 142 -11.18 4.71 2.87
CA LEU A 142 -11.63 5.15 4.20
C LEU A 142 -10.50 5.06 5.24
N LEU A 143 -9.65 4.03 5.12
CA LEU A 143 -8.52 3.81 6.00
C LEU A 143 -7.32 4.69 5.70
N TRP A 144 -7.30 5.41 4.56
CA TRP A 144 -6.17 6.28 4.24
C TRP A 144 -5.94 7.35 5.31
N ALA A 145 -6.99 8.08 5.70
CA ALA A 145 -6.87 9.15 6.68
C ALA A 145 -6.31 8.67 8.05
N PRO A 146 -6.84 7.60 8.69
CA PRO A 146 -6.28 7.14 9.95
C PRO A 146 -4.86 6.60 9.81
N VAL A 147 -4.52 5.89 8.72
CA VAL A 147 -3.15 5.40 8.47
C VAL A 147 -2.18 6.57 8.30
N PHE A 148 -2.54 7.54 7.47
CA PHE A 148 -1.73 8.73 7.22
C PHE A 148 -1.46 9.50 8.51
N LEU A 149 -2.52 9.83 9.26
CA LEU A 149 -2.41 10.58 10.51
C LEU A 149 -1.61 9.84 11.58
N LEU A 150 -1.76 8.52 11.68
CA LEU A 150 -1.00 7.70 12.61
C LEU A 150 0.50 7.73 12.28
N LEU A 151 0.87 7.43 11.04
CA LEU A 151 2.27 7.39 10.62
C LEU A 151 2.92 8.77 10.68
N ASP A 152 2.18 9.82 10.30
CA ASP A 152 2.66 11.20 10.41
C ASP A 152 2.91 11.61 11.86
N ARG A 153 2.00 11.30 12.78
CA ARG A 153 2.22 11.52 14.23
C ARG A 153 3.44 10.79 14.76
N LEU A 154 3.65 9.52 14.39
CA LEU A 154 4.82 8.75 14.85
C LEU A 154 6.13 9.31 14.27
N ARG A 155 6.10 9.72 13.01
CA ARG A 155 7.27 10.30 12.33
C ARG A 155 7.66 11.66 12.88
N LEU A 156 6.67 12.50 13.19
CA LEU A 156 6.87 13.86 13.73
C LEU A 156 7.13 13.83 15.24
N GLY A 157 6.47 12.93 15.97
CA GLY A 157 6.57 12.79 17.43
C GLY A 157 7.91 12.24 17.91
N GLY A 158 8.59 11.42 17.11
CA GLY A 158 9.97 10.98 17.39
C GLY A 158 11.05 12.07 17.25
N ARG A 159 10.68 13.36 17.25
CA ARG A 159 11.57 14.52 17.15
C ARG A 159 11.75 15.28 18.47
N GLY A 160 11.01 14.91 19.52
CA GLY A 160 11.21 15.40 20.89
C GLY A 160 12.03 14.40 21.69
#